data_AF-A0A526PXP2-F1
#
_entry.id   AF-A0A526PXP2-F1
#
_cell.length_a   1.000
_cell.length_b   1.000
_cell.length_c   1.000
_cell.angle_alpha   90.00
_cell.angle_beta   90.00
_cell.angle_gamma   90.00
#
_symmetry.space_group_name_H-M   'P 1'
#
loop_
_entity.id
_entity.type
_entity.pdbx_description
1 polymer ?
#
loop_
_entity_poly.entity_id
_entity_poly.type
_entity_poly.pdbx_seq_one_letter_code
_entity_poly.pdbx_strand_id
1 'polypeptide(L)'
;MNSFSRYLPFVAAMALVVVASNILVQFPMQGEIGGLSLADILTWGAFTYPFSFLVTDLANRRYGPTVARRIVFVGFMTAVICSILVPPFLFRHGLIEFETAADRLVR
;
A
#
# COMPACT_ATOMS: atom_id res chain seq x y z
N MET A 1 1.24 -26.81 14.25
CA MET A 1 1.69 -25.67 13.41
C MET A 1 0.46 -24.92 12.91
N ASN A 2 0.09 -23.83 13.57
CA ASN A 2 -1.20 -23.14 13.42
C ASN A 2 -1.40 -22.65 11.97
N SER A 3 -2.54 -22.99 11.36
CA SER A 3 -2.92 -22.55 10.00
C SER A 3 -2.77 -21.04 9.79
N PHE A 4 -2.91 -20.25 10.86
CA PHE A 4 -2.73 -18.80 10.89
C PHE A 4 -1.36 -18.33 10.37
N SER A 5 -0.28 -19.06 10.68
CA SER A 5 1.08 -18.69 10.26
C SER A 5 1.31 -18.87 8.76
N ARG A 6 0.47 -19.64 8.06
CA ARG A 6 0.57 -19.84 6.60
C ARG A 6 -0.04 -18.70 5.79
N TYR A 7 -0.96 -17.94 6.37
CA TYR A 7 -1.64 -16.82 5.71
C TYR A 7 -0.95 -15.48 5.97
N LEU A 8 -0.26 -15.37 7.11
CA LEU A 8 0.47 -14.19 7.56
C LEU A 8 1.41 -13.57 6.50
N PRO A 9 2.22 -14.34 5.74
CA PRO A 9 3.07 -13.74 4.71
C PRO A 9 2.27 -13.10 3.57
N PHE A 10 1.12 -13.66 3.20
CA PHE A 10 0.26 -13.10 2.15
C PHE A 10 -0.45 -11.82 2.62
N VAL A 11 -0.91 -11.81 3.88
CA VAL A 11 -1.51 -10.62 4.50
C VAL A 11 -0.48 -9.50 4.61
N ALA A 12 0.74 -9.82 5.06
CA ALA A 12 1.83 -8.85 5.15
C ALA A 12 2.24 -8.32 3.77
N ALA A 13 2.35 -9.18 2.76
CA ALA A 13 2.63 -8.76 1.38
C ALA A 13 1.54 -7.83 0.84
N MET A 14 0.26 -8.17 1.06
CA MET A 14 -0.86 -7.32 0.66
C MET A 14 -0.81 -5.96 1.36
N ALA A 15 -0.59 -5.95 2.67
CA ALA A 15 -0.49 -4.72 3.44
C ALA A 15 0.68 -3.84 2.95
N LEU A 16 1.85 -4.43 2.71
CA LEU A 16 3.03 -3.74 2.22
C LEU A 16 2.79 -3.11 0.85
N VAL A 17 2.19 -3.85 -0.10
CA VAL A 17 1.88 -3.32 -1.44
C VAL A 17 0.90 -2.16 -1.38
N VAL A 18 -0.13 -2.25 -0.52
CA VAL A 18 -1.13 -1.17 -0.39
C VAL A 18 -0.50 0.07 0.25
N VAL A 19 0.27 -0.09 1.33
CA VAL A 19 0.98 1.04 1.96
C VAL A 19 1.97 1.68 0.99
N ALA A 20 2.77 0.87 0.29
CA ALA A 20 3.71 1.36 -0.72
C ALA A 20 2.99 2.11 -1.84
N SER A 21 1.88 1.58 -2.36
CA SER A 21 1.07 2.24 -3.39
C SER A 21 0.49 3.56 -2.90
N ASN A 22 0.02 3.62 -1.65
CA ASN A 22 -0.51 4.85 -1.05
C ASN A 22 0.55 5.96 -0.96
N ILE A 23 1.80 5.58 -0.70
CA ILE A 23 2.93 6.51 -0.73
C ILE A 23 3.28 6.89 -2.18
N LEU A 24 3.38 5.92 -3.09
CA LEU A 24 3.84 6.11 -4.46
C LEU A 24 2.87 6.90 -5.35
N VAL A 25 1.57 6.93 -5.02
CA VAL A 25 0.60 7.80 -5.68
C VAL A 25 0.93 9.29 -5.49
N GLN A 26 1.65 9.66 -4.42
CA GLN A 26 2.06 11.05 -4.18
C GLN A 26 3.22 11.49 -5.09
N PHE A 27 3.87 10.55 -5.79
CA PHE A 27 4.96 10.83 -6.71
C PHE A 27 4.46 10.74 -8.16
N PRO A 28 4.12 11.88 -8.79
CA PRO A 28 3.80 11.89 -10.21
C PRO A 28 5.02 11.51 -11.05
N MET A 29 4.79 10.83 -12.17
CA MET A 29 5.84 10.44 -13.09
C MET A 29 6.22 11.67 -13.93
N GLN A 30 7.40 12.21 -13.65
CA GLN A 30 7.92 13.37 -14.38
C GLN A 30 8.44 12.91 -15.74
N GLY A 31 7.68 13.18 -16.79
CA GLY A 31 8.02 12.85 -18.17
C GLY A 31 7.01 13.46 -19.13
N GLU A 32 7.42 13.70 -20.37
CA GLU A 32 6.53 14.14 -21.44
C GLU A 32 6.54 13.10 -22.56
N ILE A 33 5.36 12.69 -23.03
CA ILE A 33 5.23 11.84 -24.22
C ILE A 33 4.28 12.54 -25.18
N GLY A 34 4.81 12.94 -26.34
CA GLY A 34 4.00 13.52 -27.43
C GLY A 34 3.32 14.86 -27.08
N GLY A 35 3.88 15.64 -26.16
CA GLY A 35 3.31 16.92 -25.70
C GLY A 35 2.31 16.81 -24.55
N LEU A 36 2.08 15.61 -24.01
CA LEU A 36 1.30 15.39 -22.79
C LEU A 36 2.23 15.16 -21.60
N SER A 37 1.99 15.87 -20.50
CA SER A 37 2.69 15.67 -19.22
C SER A 37 2.20 14.38 -18.57
N LEU A 38 3.10 13.43 -18.36
CA LEU A 38 2.79 12.17 -17.66
C LEU A 38 2.47 12.42 -16.20
N ALA A 39 2.90 13.55 -15.63
CA ALA A 39 2.61 13.89 -14.24
C ALA A 39 1.10 14.02 -13.98
N ASP A 40 0.32 14.39 -15.00
CA ASP A 40 -1.13 14.60 -14.89
C ASP A 40 -1.94 13.31 -15.05
N ILE A 41 -1.31 12.24 -15.58
CA ILE A 41 -1.99 11.00 -15.99
C ILE A 41 -1.46 9.79 -15.23
N LEU A 42 -0.19 9.81 -14.83
CA LEU A 42 0.53 8.65 -14.31
C LEU A 42 1.34 8.99 -13.05
N THR A 43 1.10 8.22 -11.99
CA THR A 43 1.89 8.24 -10.76
C THR A 43 2.68 6.95 -10.64
N TRP A 44 3.74 6.96 -9.83
CA TRP A 44 4.50 5.73 -9.54
C TRP A 44 3.63 4.65 -8.89
N GLY A 45 2.53 5.03 -8.23
CA GLY A 45 1.55 4.11 -7.67
C GLY A 45 0.89 3.19 -8.72
N ALA A 46 0.74 3.64 -9.96
CA ALA A 46 0.17 2.83 -11.04
C ALA A 46 0.99 1.56 -11.33
N PHE A 47 2.30 1.59 -11.10
CA PHE A 47 3.18 0.43 -11.28
C PHE A 47 3.11 -0.56 -10.11
N THR A 48 2.70 -0.10 -8.92
CA THR A 48 2.61 -0.96 -7.74
C THR A 48 1.23 -1.60 -7.56
N TYR A 49 0.17 -1.01 -8.10
CA TYR A 49 -1.17 -1.60 -8.07
C TYR A 49 -1.27 -3.02 -8.64
N PRO A 50 -0.62 -3.36 -9.77
CA PRO A 50 -0.63 -4.74 -10.28
C PRO A 50 -0.10 -5.79 -9.29
N PHE A 51 0.78 -5.40 -8.35
CA PHE A 51 1.29 -6.33 -7.36
C PHE A 51 0.22 -6.77 -6.35
N SER A 52 -0.81 -5.95 -6.06
CA SER A 52 -1.89 -6.37 -5.15
C SER A 52 -2.75 -7.46 -5.80
N PHE A 53 -2.92 -7.38 -7.12
CA PHE A 53 -3.56 -8.43 -7.90
C PHE A 53 -2.72 -9.71 -7.88
N LEU A 54 -1.40 -9.61 -8.05
CA LEU A 54 -0.49 -10.76 -8.00
C LEU A 54 -0.52 -11.48 -6.63
N VAL A 55 -0.54 -10.73 -5.53
CA VAL A 55 -0.68 -11.32 -4.18
C VAL A 55 -2.02 -12.05 -4.04
N THR A 56 -3.10 -11.46 -4.57
CA THR A 56 -4.44 -12.04 -4.53
C THR A 56 -4.53 -13.31 -5.37
N ASP A 57 -3.96 -13.32 -6.58
CA ASP A 57 -3.95 -14.49 -7.45
C ASP A 57 -3.13 -15.64 -6.85
N LEU A 58 -1.95 -15.33 -6.29
CA LEU A 58 -1.14 -16.35 -5.61
C LEU A 58 -1.85 -16.94 -4.39
N ALA A 59 -2.55 -16.11 -3.61
CA ALA A 59 -3.38 -16.55 -2.51
C ALA A 59 -4.56 -17.44 -2.99
N ASN A 60 -5.19 -17.06 -4.10
CA ASN A 60 -6.30 -17.79 -4.71
C ASN A 60 -5.85 -19.18 -5.20
N ARG A 61 -4.70 -19.26 -5.88
CA ARG A 61 -4.13 -20.52 -6.36
C ARG A 61 -3.70 -21.44 -5.22
N ARG A 62 -3.24 -20.90 -4.09
CA ARG A 62 -2.74 -21.70 -2.95
C ARG A 62 -3.81 -22.15 -1.97
N TYR A 63 -4.81 -21.31 -1.70
CA TYR A 63 -5.79 -21.53 -0.62
C TYR A 63 -7.25 -21.41 -1.06
N GLY A 64 -7.50 -21.15 -2.33
CA GLY A 64 -8.83 -20.99 -2.89
C GLY A 64 -9.44 -19.60 -2.69
N PRO A 65 -10.57 -19.34 -3.37
CA PRO A 65 -11.15 -17.99 -3.51
C PRO A 65 -11.68 -17.42 -2.19
N THR A 66 -12.22 -18.27 -1.32
CA THR A 66 -12.77 -17.82 -0.03
C THR A 66 -11.68 -17.31 0.90
N VAL A 67 -10.52 -17.97 0.92
CA VAL A 67 -9.38 -17.55 1.75
C VAL A 67 -8.68 -16.32 1.16
N ALA A 68 -8.54 -16.27 -0.17
CA ALA A 68 -7.97 -15.11 -0.86
C ALA A 68 -8.74 -13.82 -0.53
N ARG A 69 -10.08 -13.84 -0.58
CA ARG A 69 -10.90 -12.67 -0.18
C ARG A 69 -10.63 -12.20 1.26
N ARG A 70 -10.44 -13.15 2.19
CA ARG A 70 -10.11 -12.81 3.59
C ARG A 70 -8.73 -12.18 3.70
N ILE A 71 -7.74 -12.71 2.98
CA ILE A 71 -6.38 -12.15 2.94
C ILE A 71 -6.39 -10.72 2.41
N VAL A 72 -7.11 -10.47 1.31
CA VAL A 72 -7.27 -9.12 0.73
C VAL A 72 -7.90 -8.18 1.73
N PHE A 73 -9.02 -8.58 2.34
CA PHE A 73 -9.74 -7.73 3.29
C PHE A 73 -8.90 -7.40 4.52
N VAL A 74 -8.28 -8.41 5.15
CA VAL A 74 -7.44 -8.22 6.34
C VAL A 74 -6.18 -7.44 6.00
N GLY A 75 -5.54 -7.72 4.87
CA GLY A 75 -4.35 -6.99 4.41
C GLY A 75 -4.65 -5.53 4.12
N PHE A 76 -5.78 -5.25 3.46
CA PHE A 76 -6.25 -3.89 3.20
C PHE A 76 -6.57 -3.12 4.49
N MET A 77 -7.31 -3.74 5.43
CA MET A 77 -7.58 -3.12 6.73
C MET A 77 -6.30 -2.85 7.52
N THR A 78 -5.36 -3.79 7.51
CA THR A 78 -4.04 -3.61 8.14
C THR A 78 -3.29 -2.44 7.50
N ALA A 79 -3.31 -2.32 6.17
CA ALA A 79 -2.68 -1.21 5.46
C ALA A 79 -3.30 0.13 5.83
N VAL A 80 -4.63 0.24 5.89
CA VAL A 80 -5.33 1.47 6.29
C VAL A 80 -4.95 1.87 7.71
N ILE A 81 -4.97 0.93 8.65
CA ILE A 81 -4.58 1.18 10.04
C ILE A 81 -3.12 1.63 10.11
N CYS A 82 -2.21 0.95 9.39
CA CYS A 82 -0.81 1.37 9.30
C CYS A 82 -0.66 2.79 8.72
N SER A 83 -1.36 3.12 7.63
CA SER A 83 -1.30 4.45 7.03
C SER A 83 -1.76 5.57 7.98
N ILE A 84 -2.65 5.27 8.93
CA ILE A 84 -3.12 6.22 9.93
C ILE A 84 -2.17 6.29 11.14
N LEU A 85 -1.70 5.14 11.64
CA LEU A 85 -0.94 5.06 12.90
C LEU A 85 0.56 5.27 12.73
N VAL A 86 1.14 4.86 11.59
CA VAL A 86 2.59 4.92 11.36
C VAL A 86 3.14 6.36 11.35
N PRO A 87 2.50 7.35 10.69
CA PRO A 87 3.01 8.72 10.71
C PRO A 87 3.05 9.34 12.12
N PRO A 88 1.96 9.34 12.92
CA PRO A 88 2.02 9.85 14.30
C PRO A 88 3.00 9.08 15.18
N PHE A 89 3.11 7.77 14.98
CA PHE A 89 4.05 6.93 15.73
C PHE A 89 5.52 7.30 15.45
N LEU A 90 5.87 7.48 14.17
CA LEU A 90 7.21 7.90 13.74
C LEU A 90 7.53 9.33 14.22
N PHE A 91 6.55 10.23 14.22
CA PHE A 91 6.72 11.59 14.73
C PHE A 91 7.05 11.61 16.22
N ARG A 92 6.34 10.82 17.04
CA ARG A 92 6.65 10.70 18.48
C ARG A 92 8.06 10.19 18.75
N HIS A 93 8.63 9.42 17.84
CA HIS A 93 10.00 8.90 17.94
C HIS A 93 11.05 9.87 17.36
N GLY A 94 10.65 11.05 16.89
CA GLY A 94 11.55 12.06 16.33
C GLY A 94 12.14 11.70 14.97
N LEU A 95 11.56 10.72 14.27
CA LEU A 95 12.07 10.23 12.98
C LEU A 95 11.53 11.02 11.78
N ILE A 96 10.43 11.77 11.97
CA ILE A 96 9.83 12.65 10.96
C ILE A 96 9.38 13.98 11.58
N GLU A 97 9.44 15.06 10.81
CA GLU A 97 9.10 16.43 11.26
C GLU A 97 7.59 16.72 11.39
N PHE A 98 6.69 15.84 10.93
CA PHE A 98 5.25 16.11 10.88
C PHE A 98 4.43 14.92 11.42
N GLU A 99 3.44 15.19 12.29
CA GLU A 99 2.51 14.16 12.82
C GLU A 99 1.55 13.66 11.73
N THR A 100 1.00 14.57 10.94
CA THR A 100 -0.02 14.23 9.94
C THR A 100 0.23 14.90 8.59
N ALA A 101 -0.36 14.34 7.53
CA ALA A 101 -0.35 14.97 6.21
C ALA A 101 -1.06 16.34 6.22
N ALA A 102 -2.01 16.55 7.15
CA ALA A 102 -2.68 17.83 7.32
C ALA A 102 -1.71 18.93 7.82
N ASP A 103 -0.80 18.60 8.74
CA ASP A 103 0.20 19.56 9.23
C ASP A 103 1.19 20.02 8.14
N ARG A 104 1.38 19.22 7.08
CA ARG A 104 2.20 19.60 5.92
C ARG A 104 1.51 20.58 4.98
N LEU A 105 0.17 20.55 4.92
CA LEU A 105 -0.62 21.41 4.02
C LEU A 105 -0.94 22.78 4.61
N VAL A 106 -0.81 22.93 5.93
CA VAL A 106 -1.04 24.19 6.67
C VAL A 106 0.21 25.09 6.65
N ARG A 107 1.35 24.59 6.14
CA ARG A 107 2.62 25.31 6.06
C ARG A 107 2.99 25.64 4.63
#